data_AF-A0A3B8VZ15-F1
#
_entry.id   AF-A0A3B8VZ15-F1
#
_cell.length_a   1.000
_cell.length_b   1.000
_cell.length_c   1.000
_cell.angle_alpha   90.00
_cell.angle_beta   90.00
_cell.angle_gamma   90.00
#
_symmetry.space_group_name_H-M   'P 1'
#
loop_
_entity.id
_entity.type
_entity.pdbx_description
1 polymer ?
#
loop_
_entity_poly.entity_id
_entity_poly.type
_entity_poly.pdbx_seq_one_letter_code
_entity_poly.pdbx_strand_id
1 'polypeptide(L)' 'MTIDFHTHIFPPWLKDQRDRWLGRDSTFGALYSDPKAKIATVEDLLKIMDEDD' A
#
# COMPACT_ATOMS: atom_id res chain seq x y z
N MET A 1 6.89 15.81 -15.37
CA MET A 1 7.00 15.99 -13.90
C MET A 1 5.62 16.17 -13.34
N THR A 2 5.02 15.06 -12.93
CA THR A 2 3.73 15.00 -12.26
C THR A 2 4.00 14.86 -10.76
N ILE A 3 3.23 15.56 -9.92
CA ILE A 3 3.37 15.44 -8.47
C ILE A 3 2.13 14.73 -7.94
N ASP A 4 2.33 13.51 -7.43
CA ASP A 4 1.35 12.87 -6.54
C ASP A 4 1.57 13.40 -5.12
N PHE A 5 0.59 14.17 -4.62
CA PHE A 5 0.66 14.80 -3.31
C PHE A 5 0.07 13.93 -2.19
N HIS A 6 -0.55 12.80 -2.52
CA HIS A 6 -1.20 11.94 -1.54
C HIS A 6 -1.07 10.47 -1.92
N THR A 7 0.02 9.86 -1.46
CA THR A 7 0.26 8.42 -1.59
C THR A 7 0.37 7.78 -0.21
N HIS A 8 -0.18 6.58 -0.05
CA HIS A 8 0.01 5.75 1.14
C HIS A 8 0.95 4.59 0.82
N ILE A 9 2.07 4.52 1.54
CA ILE A 9 2.98 3.37 1.53
C ILE A 9 3.00 2.69 2.90
N PHE A 10 3.34 1.41 2.90
CA PHE A 10 3.38 0.58 4.10
C PHE A 10 4.71 -0.18 4.21
N PRO A 11 5.14 -0.52 5.43
CA PRO A 11 6.31 -1.36 5.61
C PRO A 11 6.06 -2.79 5.09
N PRO A 12 7.09 -3.51 4.62
CA PRO A 12 6.94 -4.86 4.06
C PRO A 12 6.23 -5.84 5.01
N TRP A 13 6.55 -5.78 6.30
CA TRP A 13 5.96 -6.67 7.30
C TRP A 13 4.44 -6.54 7.44
N LEU A 14 3.86 -5.39 7.05
CA LEU A 14 2.41 -5.19 7.10
C LEU A 14 1.73 -5.91 5.93
N LYS A 15 2.35 -5.85 4.74
CA LYS A 15 1.95 -6.59 3.55
C LYS A 15 2.02 -8.11 3.80
N ASP A 16 3.09 -8.58 4.43
CA ASP A 16 3.28 -10.00 4.77
C ASP A 16 2.29 -10.51 5.83
N GLN A 17 1.81 -9.63 6.71
CA GLN A 17 0.87 -9.93 7.77
C GLN A 17 -0.52 -9.36 7.50
N ARG A 18 -0.92 -9.23 6.23
CA ARG A 18 -2.16 -8.56 5.80
C ARG A 18 -3.38 -8.99 6.61
N ASP A 19 -3.65 -10.29 6.69
CA ASP A 19 -4.85 -10.83 7.35
C ASP A 19 -4.91 -10.49 8.84
N ARG A 20 -3.74 -10.50 9.51
CA ARG A 20 -3.62 -10.11 10.92
C ARG A 20 -4.05 -8.66 11.12
N TRP A 21 -3.65 -7.77 10.21
CA TRP A 21 -3.96 -6.34 10.31
C TRP A 21 -5.37 -6.00 9.84
N LEU A 22 -5.89 -6.70 8.83
CA LEU A 22 -7.30 -6.61 8.43
C LEU A 22 -8.25 -6.94 9.58
N GLY A 23 -7.92 -7.94 10.40
CA GLY A 23 -8.72 -8.30 11.58
C GLY A 23 -8.51 -7.41 12.80
N ARG A 24 -7.47 -6.55 12.81
CA ARG A 24 -7.09 -5.73 13.97
C ARG A 24 -7.46 -4.25 13.84
N ASP A 25 -7.39 -3.70 12.63
CA ASP A 25 -7.64 -2.30 12.36
C ASP A 25 -8.85 -2.15 11.42
N SER A 26 -9.91 -1.53 11.92
CA SER A 26 -11.16 -1.36 11.18
C SER A 26 -11.01 -0.44 9.96
N THR A 27 -10.13 0.56 10.03
CA THR A 27 -9.89 1.49 8.92
C THR A 27 -9.07 0.79 7.84
N PHE A 28 -8.02 0.06 8.24
CA PHE A 28 -7.26 -0.77 7.31
C PHE A 28 -8.13 -1.85 6.67
N GLY A 29 -8.99 -2.51 7.45
CA GLY A 29 -10.00 -3.45 6.96
C GLY A 29 -10.96 -2.83 5.94
N ALA A 30 -11.45 -1.61 6.20
CA ALA A 30 -12.34 -0.90 5.28
C ALA A 30 -11.66 -0.57 3.94
N LEU A 31 -10.36 -0.25 3.95
CA LEU A 31 -9.62 0.18 2.77
C LEU A 31 -8.97 -0.97 1.99
N TYR A 32 -8.56 -2.04 2.66
CA TYR A 32 -7.71 -3.10 2.11
C TYR A 32 -8.28 -4.52 2.23
N SER A 33 -9.57 -4.69 2.57
CA SER A 33 -10.19 -6.03 2.63
C SER A 33 -10.32 -6.73 1.27
N ASP A 34 -10.43 -5.99 0.17
CA ASP A 34 -10.38 -6.60 -1.17
C ASP A 34 -8.96 -7.15 -1.41
N PRO A 35 -8.77 -8.46 -1.67
CA PRO A 35 -7.46 -9.03 -1.94
C PRO A 35 -6.73 -8.38 -3.14
N LYS A 36 -7.45 -7.71 -4.04
CA LYS A 36 -6.88 -6.94 -5.16
C LYS A 36 -6.40 -5.55 -4.76
N ALA A 37 -6.76 -5.03 -3.58
CA ALA A 37 -6.26 -3.75 -3.10
C ALA A 37 -4.74 -3.83 -2.91
N LYS A 38 -4.03 -2.93 -3.61
CA LYS A 38 -2.57 -2.86 -3.64
C LYS A 38 -2.04 -2.26 -2.33
N ILE A 39 -0.98 -2.86 -1.79
CA ILE A 39 -0.22 -2.36 -0.66
C ILE A 39 1.22 -2.19 -1.18
N ALA A 40 1.65 -0.95 -1.35
CA ALA A 40 2.97 -0.60 -1.86
C ALA A 40 3.96 -0.37 -0.72
N THR A 41 5.18 -0.86 -0.88
CA THR A 41 6.34 -0.44 -0.07
C THR A 41 7.01 0.80 -0.67
N VAL A 42 8.05 1.31 -0.02
CA VAL A 42 8.83 2.42 -0.58
C VAL A 42 9.54 2.02 -1.87
N GLU A 43 10.06 0.79 -1.96
CA GLU A 43 10.71 0.26 -3.15
C GLU A 43 9.72 0.06 -4.29
N ASP A 44 8.51 -0.44 -3.98
CA ASP A 44 7.42 -0.54 -4.96
C ASP A 44 7.07 0.85 -5.53
N LEU A 45 6.94 1.87 -4.66
CA LEU A 45 6.58 3.22 -5.09
C LEU A 45 7.66 3.87 -5.95
N LEU A 46 8.93 3.80 -5.54
CA LEU A 46 10.04 4.38 -6.31
C LEU A 46 10.09 3.78 -7.72
N LYS A 47 9.97 2.45 -7.82
CA LYS A 47 9.94 1.77 -9.10
C LYS A 47 8.78 2.25 -9.98
N ILE A 48 7.58 2.38 -9.42
CA ILE A 48 6.42 2.88 -10.16
C ILE A 48 6.65 4.32 -10.63
N MET A 49 7.17 5.19 -9.77
CA MET A 49 7.46 6.59 -10.12
C MET A 49 8.54 6.71 -11.20
N ASP A 50 9.53 5.82 -11.22
CA ASP A 50 10.58 5.78 -12.25
C ASP A 50 10.06 5.21 -13.59
N GLU A 51 9.03 4.36 -13.56
CA GLU A 51 8.40 3.75 -14.75
C GLU A 51 7.27 4.61 -15.34
N ASP A 52 6.78 5.63 -14.63
CA ASP A 52 5.68 6.50 -15.04
C ASP A 52 6.22 7.73 -15.81
N ASP A 53 6.15 7.68 -17.16
CA ASP A 53 6.62 8.72 -18.10
C ASP A 53 5.70 9.97 -18.18
#